data_AF-A0A7F5RP51-F1
#
_entry.id   AF-A0A7F5RP51-F1
#
_cell.length_a   1.000
_cell.length_b   1.000
_cell.length_c   1.000
_cell.angle_alpha   90.00
_cell.angle_beta   90.00
_cell.angle_gamma   90.00
#
_symmetry.space_group_name_H-M   'P 1'
#
loop_
_entity.id
_entity.type
_entity.pdbx_description
1 polymer ?
#
loop_
_entity_poly.entity_id
_entity_poly.type
_entity_poly.pdbx_seq_one_letter_code
_entity_poly.pdbx_strand_id
1 'polypeptide(L)'
;MQSYFKWSDWIIGFLCLLRFCDSLNNGLALTPPMGWMSWQRYRCNVDCYNYPNDCLSEMLIKRIADLMVSEGYKDAGYEYLIIDDCWLNKTRGRNGELLEDAERFPSGMKNLSNYVRPTNKS
;
A
#
# COMPACT_ATOMS: atom_id res chain seq x y z
N MET A 1 5.97 67.08 1.91
CA MET A 1 5.15 65.94 1.46
C MET A 1 5.55 64.73 2.29
N GLN A 2 4.79 64.39 3.35
CA GLN A 2 5.00 63.16 4.11
C GLN A 2 4.22 62.04 3.42
N SER A 3 4.92 61.09 2.82
CA SER A 3 4.33 59.88 2.26
C SER A 3 3.96 58.94 3.42
N TYR A 4 2.67 58.81 3.70
CA TYR A 4 2.16 57.88 4.69
C TYR A 4 2.29 56.45 4.16
N PHE A 5 3.30 55.72 4.63
CA PHE A 5 3.49 54.30 4.38
C PHE A 5 2.46 53.51 5.21
N LYS A 6 1.41 53.00 4.57
CA LYS A 6 0.33 52.29 5.25
C LYS A 6 0.73 50.83 5.50
N TRP A 7 0.86 50.48 6.78
CA TRP A 7 1.11 49.10 7.23
C TRP A 7 0.02 48.09 6.79
N SER A 8 -1.17 48.57 6.37
CA SER A 8 -2.28 47.75 5.90
C SER A 8 -1.94 46.91 4.67
N ASP A 9 -1.04 47.41 3.81
CA ASP A 9 -0.78 46.80 2.51
C ASP A 9 0.08 45.52 2.63
N TRP A 10 0.84 45.41 3.73
CA TRP A 10 1.60 44.21 4.07
C TRP A 10 0.75 43.11 4.71
N ILE A 11 -0.30 43.48 5.47
CA ILE A 11 -1.20 42.52 6.13
C ILE A 11 -2.01 41.74 5.09
N ILE A 12 -2.49 42.41 4.04
CA ILE A 12 -3.24 41.77 2.95
C ILE A 12 -2.31 40.85 2.13
N GLY A 13 -1.08 41.29 1.86
CA GLY A 13 -0.08 40.46 1.19
C GLY A 13 0.34 39.21 1.98
N PHE A 14 0.40 39.31 3.31
CA PHE A 14 0.75 38.18 4.20
C PHE A 14 -0.38 37.14 4.30
N LEU A 15 -1.64 37.57 4.31
CA LEU A 15 -2.80 36.66 4.32
C LEU A 15 -2.94 35.88 3.00
N CYS A 16 -2.56 36.45 1.86
CA CYS A 16 -2.56 35.76 0.57
C CYS A 16 -1.47 34.66 0.42
N LEU A 17 -0.51 34.59 1.35
CA LEU A 17 0.51 33.53 1.38
C LEU A 17 0.08 32.30 2.20
N LEU A 18 -1.07 32.34 2.86
CA LEU A 18 -1.66 31.19 3.53
C LEU A 18 -2.26 30.23 2.47
N ARG A 19 -1.42 29.35 1.95
CA ARG A 19 -1.86 28.20 1.16
C ARG A 19 -2.64 27.26 2.07
N PHE A 20 -3.96 27.20 1.90
CA PHE A 20 -4.75 26.10 2.43
C PHE A 20 -4.31 24.82 1.72
N CYS A 21 -3.73 23.90 2.49
CA CYS A 21 -3.45 22.55 2.03
C CYS A 21 -4.60 21.67 2.51
N ASP A 22 -5.54 21.38 1.61
CA ASP A 22 -6.58 20.39 1.88
C ASP A 22 -5.99 18.99 1.69
N SER A 23 -5.89 18.22 2.79
CA SER A 23 -5.55 16.80 2.72
C SER A 23 -6.79 15.98 2.38
N LEU A 24 -6.61 14.86 1.69
CA LEU A 24 -7.69 13.89 1.47
C LEU A 24 -8.20 13.34 2.81
N ASN A 25 -9.38 13.76 3.24
CA ASN A 25 -10.03 13.26 4.46
C ASN A 25 -10.97 12.09 4.10
N ASN A 26 -10.39 10.91 3.85
CA ASN A 26 -11.12 9.69 3.50
C ASN A 26 -11.37 8.76 4.71
N GLY A 27 -11.05 9.20 5.93
CA GLY A 27 -11.22 8.41 7.16
C GLY A 27 -10.20 7.27 7.35
N LEU A 28 -9.18 7.14 6.50
CA LEU A 28 -8.10 6.16 6.64
C LEU A 28 -6.84 6.80 7.24
N ALA A 29 -5.93 5.96 7.74
CA ALA A 29 -4.62 6.36 8.27
C ALA A 29 -4.69 7.47 9.36
N LEU A 30 -5.72 7.42 10.21
CA LEU A 30 -5.83 8.29 11.40
C LEU A 30 -4.68 8.06 12.40
N THR A 31 -4.07 6.86 12.36
CA THR A 31 -2.78 6.53 12.94
C THR A 31 -1.84 6.04 11.82
N PRO A 32 -0.51 6.08 12.03
CA PRO A 32 0.43 5.52 11.06
C PRO A 32 0.08 4.05 10.73
N PRO A 33 -0.04 3.67 9.45
CA PRO A 33 -0.39 2.31 9.07
C PRO A 33 0.73 1.33 9.45
N MET A 34 0.35 0.21 10.06
CA MET A 34 1.29 -0.83 10.50
C MET A 34 1.04 -2.12 9.71
N GLY A 35 2.10 -2.74 9.21
CA GLY A 35 1.98 -3.92 8.36
C GLY A 35 3.30 -4.48 7.87
N TRP A 36 3.20 -5.39 6.92
CA TRP A 36 4.32 -6.03 6.23
C TRP A 36 4.32 -5.67 4.75
N MET A 37 5.51 -5.54 4.14
CA MET A 37 5.69 -5.25 2.71
C MET A 37 6.76 -6.16 2.11
N SER A 38 6.51 -6.72 0.93
CA SER A 38 7.40 -7.70 0.30
C SER A 38 8.77 -7.16 -0.12
N TRP A 39 8.86 -5.87 -0.48
CA TRP A 39 10.01 -5.34 -1.22
C TRP A 39 11.35 -5.48 -0.50
N GLN A 40 11.46 -5.03 0.75
CA GLN A 40 12.77 -4.89 1.39
C GLN A 40 13.52 -6.23 1.49
N ARG A 41 12.79 -7.32 1.77
CA ARG A 41 13.36 -8.66 2.00
C ARG A 41 13.39 -9.53 0.75
N TYR A 42 12.35 -9.46 -0.10
CA TYR A 42 12.15 -10.39 -1.23
C TYR A 42 12.37 -9.74 -2.60
N ARG A 43 12.31 -8.41 -2.70
CA ARG A 43 12.54 -7.65 -3.94
C ARG A 43 11.68 -8.19 -5.09
N CYS A 44 12.23 -8.21 -6.30
CA CYS A 44 11.62 -8.75 -7.51
C CYS A 44 12.05 -10.20 -7.79
N ASN A 45 12.19 -11.05 -6.75
CA ASN A 45 12.52 -12.46 -6.99
C ASN A 45 11.32 -13.20 -7.59
N VAL A 46 11.35 -13.49 -8.88
CA VAL A 46 10.29 -14.22 -9.59
C VAL A 46 10.67 -15.66 -9.95
N ASP A 47 11.88 -16.10 -9.58
CA ASP A 47 12.37 -17.44 -9.88
C ASP A 47 11.87 -18.45 -8.84
N CYS A 48 10.65 -18.93 -9.06
CA CYS A 48 10.01 -19.92 -8.20
C CYS A 48 10.54 -21.35 -8.40
N TYR A 49 11.37 -21.60 -9.41
CA TYR A 49 11.98 -22.91 -9.61
C TYR A 49 13.17 -23.09 -8.65
N ASN A 50 14.10 -22.13 -8.65
CA ASN A 50 15.28 -22.21 -7.78
C ASN A 50 15.00 -21.72 -6.35
N TYR A 51 14.02 -20.81 -6.17
CA TYR A 51 13.68 -20.23 -4.88
C TYR A 51 12.18 -20.36 -4.56
N PRO A 52 11.64 -21.59 -4.49
CA PRO A 52 10.19 -21.82 -4.34
C PRO A 52 9.62 -21.24 -3.04
N ASN A 53 10.45 -21.06 -2.03
CA ASN A 53 10.06 -20.49 -0.74
C ASN A 53 10.22 -18.97 -0.65
N ASP A 54 10.99 -18.35 -1.54
CA ASP A 54 11.37 -16.93 -1.45
C ASP A 54 10.98 -16.12 -2.70
N CYS A 55 10.46 -16.76 -3.74
CA CYS A 55 9.92 -16.05 -4.88
C CYS A 55 8.60 -15.35 -4.51
N LEU A 56 8.34 -14.22 -5.15
CA LEU A 56 7.11 -13.46 -5.00
C LEU A 56 5.96 -14.22 -5.66
N SER A 57 5.23 -14.97 -4.83
CA SER A 57 4.13 -15.85 -5.24
C SER A 57 2.98 -15.82 -4.23
N GLU A 58 1.83 -16.34 -4.63
CA GLU A 58 0.66 -16.54 -3.77
C GLU A 58 1.01 -17.35 -2.51
N MET A 59 1.86 -18.38 -2.65
CA MET A 59 2.32 -19.18 -1.52
C MET A 59 3.09 -18.35 -0.49
N LEU A 60 4.00 -17.48 -0.93
CA LEU A 60 4.73 -16.58 -0.04
C LEU A 60 3.75 -15.69 0.73
N ILE A 61 2.80 -15.08 0.02
CA ILE A 61 1.84 -14.14 0.63
C ILE A 61 0.93 -14.84 1.65
N LYS A 62 0.40 -16.03 1.32
CA LYS A 62 -0.42 -16.82 2.24
C LYS A 62 0.36 -17.18 3.51
N ARG A 63 1.61 -17.65 3.35
CA ARG A 63 2.48 -18.00 4.48
C ARG A 63 2.73 -16.79 5.39
N ILE A 64 2.99 -15.60 4.83
CA ILE A 64 3.17 -14.38 5.61
C ILE A 64 1.87 -13.98 6.32
N ALA A 65 0.71 -14.10 5.66
CA ALA A 65 -0.58 -13.83 6.29
C ALA A 65 -0.84 -14.76 7.49
N ASP A 66 -0.54 -16.06 7.35
CA ASP A 66 -0.69 -17.05 8.41
C ASP A 66 0.22 -16.72 9.60
N LEU A 67 1.49 -16.39 9.34
CA LEU A 67 2.46 -16.00 10.37
C LEU A 67 2.10 -14.69 11.07
N MET A 68 1.54 -13.72 10.34
CA MET A 68 1.07 -12.47 10.95
C MET A 68 -0.01 -12.74 12.02
N VAL A 69 -0.82 -13.78 11.84
CA VAL A 69 -1.83 -14.21 12.82
C VAL A 69 -1.21 -15.11 13.88
N SER A 70 -0.54 -16.21 13.49
CA SER A 70 -0.06 -17.24 14.43
C SER A 70 0.97 -16.71 15.42
N GLU A 71 1.78 -15.75 15.00
CA GLU A 71 2.87 -15.17 15.82
C GLU A 71 2.48 -13.84 16.49
N GLY A 72 1.20 -13.44 16.44
CA GLY A 72 0.68 -12.29 17.19
C GLY A 72 0.99 -10.90 16.60
N TYR A 73 1.53 -10.80 15.37
CA TYR A 73 1.77 -9.50 14.73
C TYR A 73 0.45 -8.74 14.50
N LYS A 74 -0.60 -9.44 14.08
CA LYS A 74 -1.93 -8.85 13.91
C LYS A 74 -2.45 -8.29 15.23
N ASP A 75 -2.32 -9.05 16.32
CA ASP A 75 -2.75 -8.62 17.66
C ASP A 75 -1.93 -7.42 18.17
N ALA A 76 -0.68 -7.29 17.72
CA ALA A 76 0.16 -6.12 17.96
C ALA A 76 -0.13 -4.91 17.04
N GLY A 77 -1.11 -5.01 16.14
CA GLY A 77 -1.57 -3.93 15.26
C GLY A 77 -0.99 -3.93 13.84
N TYR A 78 -0.24 -4.96 13.42
CA TYR A 78 0.21 -5.09 12.03
C TYR A 78 -0.92 -5.66 11.16
N GLU A 79 -1.68 -4.78 10.52
CA GLU A 79 -2.95 -5.11 9.84
C GLU A 79 -2.85 -5.11 8.31
N TYR A 80 -1.82 -4.48 7.74
CA TYR A 80 -1.63 -4.41 6.30
C TYR A 80 -0.65 -5.46 5.79
N LEU A 81 -1.01 -6.18 4.73
CA LEU A 81 -0.09 -7.00 3.94
C LEU A 81 0.02 -6.40 2.54
N ILE A 82 1.20 -5.86 2.23
CA ILE A 82 1.46 -5.09 1.02
C ILE A 82 2.32 -5.92 0.06
N ILE A 83 1.77 -6.19 -1.13
CA ILE A 83 2.49 -6.78 -2.25
C ILE A 83 3.04 -5.62 -3.08
N ASP A 84 4.36 -5.51 -3.12
CA ASP A 84 5.07 -4.49 -3.89
C ASP A 84 5.19 -4.90 -5.39
N ASP A 85 6.19 -4.39 -6.11
CA ASP A 85 6.38 -4.66 -7.54
C ASP A 85 6.51 -6.15 -7.90
N CYS A 86 6.41 -6.46 -9.19
CA CYS A 86 6.66 -7.77 -9.81
C CYS A 86 5.58 -8.86 -9.59
N TRP A 87 4.40 -8.54 -9.07
CA TRP A 87 3.26 -9.47 -9.05
C TRP A 87 2.53 -9.58 -10.40
N LEU A 88 2.65 -8.54 -11.23
CA LEU A 88 1.95 -8.39 -12.50
C LEU A 88 2.43 -9.39 -13.56
N ASN A 89 1.51 -9.78 -14.42
CA ASN A 89 1.80 -10.36 -15.72
C ASN A 89 2.51 -9.32 -16.61
N LYS A 90 3.33 -9.81 -17.55
CA LYS A 90 4.03 -8.97 -18.53
C LYS A 90 3.07 -8.29 -19.51
N THR A 91 1.87 -8.84 -19.69
CA THR A 91 0.85 -8.30 -20.58
C THR A 91 -0.44 -7.99 -19.84
N ARG A 92 -1.11 -6.93 -20.28
CA ARG A 92 -2.48 -6.61 -19.85
C ARG A 92 -3.48 -7.57 -20.47
N GLY A 93 -4.65 -7.68 -19.84
CA GLY A 93 -5.77 -8.40 -20.43
C GLY A 93 -6.39 -7.65 -21.60
N ARG A 94 -7.42 -8.26 -22.21
CA ARG A 94 -7.99 -7.80 -23.48
C ARG A 94 -8.60 -6.39 -23.40
N ASN A 95 -9.04 -5.96 -22.22
CA ASN A 95 -9.64 -4.66 -21.98
C ASN A 95 -8.65 -3.68 -21.32
N GLY A 96 -7.35 -4.02 -21.28
CA GLY A 96 -6.31 -3.20 -20.65
C GLY A 96 -6.20 -3.38 -19.13
N GLU A 97 -6.91 -4.34 -18.55
CA GLU A 97 -6.83 -4.69 -17.14
C GLU A 97 -5.43 -5.19 -16.75
N LEU A 98 -5.03 -4.88 -15.51
CA LEU A 98 -3.87 -5.51 -14.89
C LEU A 98 -4.22 -6.96 -14.58
N LEU A 99 -3.33 -7.87 -14.96
CA LEU A 99 -3.42 -9.29 -14.65
C LEU A 99 -2.24 -9.66 -13.76
N GLU A 100 -2.46 -10.55 -12.80
CA GLU A 100 -1.39 -11.24 -12.08
C GLU A 100 -0.67 -12.25 -12.96
N ASP A 101 0.56 -12.56 -12.60
CA ASP A 101 1.30 -13.69 -13.16
C ASP A 101 0.61 -15.01 -12.82
N ALA A 102 0.10 -15.71 -13.83
CA ALA A 102 -0.74 -16.90 -13.64
C ALA A 102 0.02 -18.12 -13.08
N GLU A 103 1.35 -18.17 -13.21
CA GLU A 103 2.15 -19.26 -12.65
C GLU A 103 2.39 -19.03 -11.16
N ARG A 104 2.68 -17.78 -10.77
CA ARG A 104 3.00 -17.42 -9.38
C ARG A 104 1.77 -17.11 -8.53
N PHE A 105 0.68 -16.65 -9.15
CA PHE A 105 -0.60 -16.33 -8.53
C PHE A 105 -1.77 -17.09 -9.18
N PRO A 106 -1.76 -18.43 -9.15
CA PRO A 106 -2.68 -19.25 -9.93
C PRO A 106 -4.16 -19.13 -9.51
N SER A 107 -4.45 -18.73 -8.27
CA SER A 107 -5.83 -18.48 -7.84
C SER A 107 -6.32 -17.06 -8.15
N GLY A 108 -5.39 -16.16 -8.51
CA GLY A 108 -5.66 -14.77 -8.79
C GLY A 108 -5.82 -13.86 -7.57
N MET A 109 -5.64 -12.56 -7.78
CA MET A 109 -5.58 -11.56 -6.68
C MET A 109 -6.87 -11.46 -5.88
N LYS A 110 -8.03 -11.72 -6.51
CA LYS A 110 -9.33 -11.74 -5.83
C LYS A 110 -9.41 -12.84 -4.77
N ASN A 111 -8.95 -14.04 -5.11
CA ASN A 111 -8.97 -15.18 -4.19
C ASN A 111 -7.92 -15.00 -3.08
N LEU A 112 -6.74 -14.48 -3.42
CA LEU A 112 -5.72 -14.12 -2.44
C LEU A 112 -6.23 -13.04 -1.47
N SER A 113 -6.92 -12.00 -1.95
CA SER A 113 -7.52 -10.98 -1.09
C SER A 113 -8.59 -11.57 -0.17
N ASN A 114 -9.42 -12.49 -0.67
CA ASN A 114 -10.41 -13.18 0.16
C ASN A 114 -9.76 -14.06 1.24
N TYR A 115 -8.60 -14.67 0.95
CA TYR A 115 -7.82 -15.43 1.92
C TYR A 115 -7.27 -14.54 3.04
N VAL A 116 -6.67 -13.40 2.69
CA VAL A 116 -6.05 -12.47 3.65
C VAL A 116 -7.08 -11.72 4.50
N ARG A 117 -8.29 -11.51 3.98
CA ARG A 117 -9.34 -10.76 4.69
C ARG A 117 -9.70 -11.46 6.01
N PRO A 118 -9.78 -10.73 7.14
CA PRO A 118 -10.30 -11.27 8.38
C PRO A 118 -11.72 -11.85 8.19
N THR A 119 -11.97 -13.02 8.76
CA THR A 119 -13.28 -13.71 8.70
C THR A 119 -14.38 -13.02 9.51
N ASN A 120 -14.03 -12.08 10.39
CA ASN A 120 -14.99 -11.36 11.22
C ASN A 120 -15.31 -10.00 10.60
N LYS A 121 -16.36 -9.96 9.78
CA LYS A 121 -17.18 -8.75 9.69
C LYS A 121 -18.17 -8.80 10.87
N SER A 122 -17.89 -8.06 11.94
CA SER A 122 -18.93 -7.60 12.86
C SER A 122 -19.69 -6.44 12.23
#